data_AF-A0A529GCW6-F1
#
_entry.id   AF-A0A529GCW6-F1
#
_cell.length_a   1.000
_cell.length_b   1.000
_cell.length_c   1.000
_cell.angle_alpha   90.00
_cell.angle_beta   90.00
_cell.angle_gamma   90.00
#
_symmetry.space_group_name_H-M   'P 1'
#
loop_
_entity.id
_entity.type
_entity.pdbx_description
1 polymer ?
#
loop_
_entity_poly.entity_id
_entity_poly.type
_entity_poly.pdbx_seq_one_letter_code
_entity_poly.pdbx_strand_id
1 'polypeptide(L)' 'MADPIVAVIAFDGISPFHLSVPCLVFGTDRTRLGLPRFDFRVCAMEEGPIHTDAGLTIAVPHG' A
#
# COMPACT_ATOMS: atom_id res chain seq x y z
N MET A 1 13.25 -6.76 17.70
CA MET A 1 13.12 -7.44 16.39
C MET A 1 12.55 -6.41 15.43
N ALA A 2 13.02 -6.33 14.19
CA ALA A 2 12.47 -5.39 13.22
C ALA A 2 11.05 -5.82 12.82
N ASP A 3 10.17 -4.86 12.54
CA ASP A 3 8.82 -5.14 12.06
C ASP A 3 8.89 -5.86 10.69
N PRO A 4 8.02 -6.85 10.41
CA PRO A 4 7.93 -7.45 9.10
C PRO A 4 7.55 -6.41 8.04
N ILE A 5 8.26 -6.43 6.91
CA ILE A 5 7.98 -5.53 5.78
C ILE A 5 6.97 -6.20 4.85
N VAL A 6 5.93 -5.46 4.45
CA VAL A 6 4.94 -5.89 3.46
C VAL A 6 4.88 -4.85 2.36
N ALA A 7 5.22 -5.24 1.13
CA ALA A 7 5.15 -4.39 -0.04
C ALA A 7 3.98 -4.83 -0.95
N VAL A 8 3.17 -3.85 -1.39
CA VAL A 8 2.12 -4.04 -2.39
C VAL A 8 2.49 -3.27 -3.64
N ILE A 9 2.48 -3.94 -4.79
CA ILE A 9 2.79 -3.32 -6.07
C ILE A 9 1.50 -2.73 -6.67
N ALA A 10 1.52 -1.42 -6.91
CA ALA A 10 0.53 -0.68 -7.68
C ALA A 10 1.06 -0.46 -9.11
N PHE A 11 0.15 -0.48 -10.08
CA PHE A 11 0.46 -0.32 -11.49
C PHE A 11 -0.66 0.49 -12.18
N ASP A 12 -0.37 1.06 -13.34
CA ASP A 12 -1.35 1.85 -14.08
C ASP A 12 -2.59 1.05 -14.46
N GLY A 13 -3.76 1.66 -14.28
CA GLY A 13 -5.06 1.02 -14.42
C GLY A 13 -5.46 0.12 -13.25
N ILE A 14 -4.69 0.06 -12.16
CA ILE A 14 -5.09 -0.72 -10.98
C ILE A 14 -6.40 -0.20 -10.41
N SER A 15 -7.31 -1.10 -10.07
CA SER A 15 -8.49 -0.74 -9.30
C SER A 15 -8.11 -0.33 -7.87
N PRO A 16 -8.57 0.81 -7.34
CA PRO A 16 -8.34 1.19 -5.94
C PRO A 16 -8.83 0.13 -4.95
N PHE A 17 -9.80 -0.70 -5.35
CA PHE A 17 -10.30 -1.80 -4.55
C PHE A 17 -9.19 -2.78 -4.14
N HIS A 18 -8.22 -3.05 -5.02
CA HIS A 18 -7.09 -3.95 -4.72
C HIS A 18 -6.17 -3.40 -3.63
N LEU A 19 -6.10 -2.07 -3.46
CA LEU A 19 -5.29 -1.42 -2.43
C LEU A 19 -6.04 -1.31 -1.09
N SER A 20 -7.37 -1.42 -1.09
CA SER A 20 -8.19 -1.18 0.10
C SER A 20 -7.86 -2.11 1.28
N VAL A 21 -7.92 -3.44 1.05
CA VAL A 21 -7.71 -4.44 2.10
C VAL A 21 -6.26 -4.45 2.60
N PRO A 22 -5.22 -4.43 1.75
CA PRO A 22 -3.84 -4.37 2.24
C PRO A 22 -3.56 -3.12 3.08
N CYS A 23 -4.02 -1.94 2.63
CA CYS A 23 -3.89 -0.70 3.41
C CYS A 23 -4.61 -0.79 4.76
N LEU A 24 -5.81 -1.38 4.79
CA LEU A 24 -6.56 -1.54 6.02
C LEU A 24 -5.87 -2.52 6.97
N VAL A 25 -5.44 -3.68 6.51
CA VAL A 25 -4.92 -4.77 7.35
C VAL A 25 -3.50 -4.44 7.85
N PHE A 26 -2.61 -4.04 6.95
CA PHE A 26 -1.18 -3.87 7.26
C PHE A 26 -0.77 -2.42 7.49
N GLY A 27 -1.43 -1.46 6.86
CA GLY A 27 -1.07 -0.03 6.98
C GLY A 27 -1.58 0.65 8.25
N THR A 28 -2.64 0.14 8.86
CA THR A 28 -3.19 0.71 10.10
C THR A 28 -2.49 0.11 11.33
N ASP A 29 -1.92 0.98 12.17
CA ASP A 29 -1.37 0.58 13.46
C ASP A 29 -2.47 0.11 14.41
N ARG A 30 -2.41 -1.17 14.79
CA ARG A 30 -3.32 -1.81 15.76
C ARG A 30 -2.58 -2.37 16.97
N THR A 31 -1.37 -1.88 17.26
CA THR A 31 -0.59 -2.31 18.42
C THR A 31 -1.32 -2.11 19.75
N ARG A 32 -2.19 -1.09 19.83
CA ARG A 32 -3.08 -0.87 21.00
C ARG A 32 -4.09 -2.00 21.25
N LEU A 33 -4.38 -2.80 20.24
CA LEU A 33 -5.24 -3.98 20.33
C LEU A 33 -4.44 -5.29 20.52
N GLY A 34 -3.13 -5.20 20.74
CA GLY A 34 -2.24 -6.36 20.86
C GLY A 34 -1.86 -7.03 19.53
N LEU A 35 -2.16 -6.39 18.39
CA LEU A 35 -1.80 -6.89 17.07
C LEU A 35 -0.38 -6.45 16.65
N PRO A 36 0.31 -7.21 15.78
CA PRO A 36 1.64 -6.85 15.31
C PRO A 36 1.63 -5.56 14.48
N ARG A 37 2.74 -4.84 14.51
CA ARG A 37 3.01 -3.74 13.58
C ARG A 37 3.67 -4.28 12.32
N PHE A 38 3.44 -3.61 11.19
CA PHE A 38 4.07 -3.89 9.91
C PHE A 38 4.69 -2.62 9.36
N ASP A 39 5.84 -2.76 8.69
CA ASP A 39 6.36 -1.74 7.78
C ASP A 39 5.69 -1.95 6.42
N PHE A 40 4.50 -1.37 6.28
CA PHE A 40 3.67 -1.48 5.08
C PHE A 40 4.03 -0.42 4.06
N ARG A 41 4.25 -0.85 2.81
CA ARG A 41 4.65 0.01 1.70
C ARG A 41 3.79 -0.28 0.48
N VAL A 42 3.28 0.77 -0.13
CA VAL A 42 2.80 0.70 -1.52
C VAL A 42 3.98 1.10 -2.39
N CYS A 43 4.27 0.32 -3.42
CA CYS A 43 5.33 0.57 -4.38
C CYS A 43 4.74 0.61 -5.79
N ALA A 44 5.21 1.53 -6.62
CA ALA A 44 4.86 1.56 -8.03
C ALA A 44 5.64 0.48 -8.79
N MET A 45 5.03 -0.07 -9.84
CA MET A 45 5.71 -0.97 -10.77
C MET A 45 6.72 -0.22 -11.65
N GLU A 46 6.47 1.06 -11.91
CA GLU A 46 7.29 1.97 -12.71
C GLU A 46 7.36 3.34 -12.02
N GLU A 47 8.45 4.09 -12.20
CA GLU A 47 8.63 5.42 -11.58
C GLU A 47 7.52 6.39 -12.03
N GLY A 48 6.88 7.06 -11.07
CA GLY A 48 5.91 8.12 -11.34
C GLY A 48 4.55 7.94 -10.68
N PRO A 49 3.59 8.84 -10.99
CA PRO A 49 2.22 8.71 -10.48
C PRO A 49 1.53 7.49 -11.09
N ILE A 50 0.72 6.79 -10.29
CA ILE A 50 -0.14 5.71 -10.77
C ILE A 50 -1.54 6.26 -11.05
N HIS A 51 -2.06 6.04 -12.25
CA HIS A 51 -3.41 6.38 -12.64
C HIS A 51 -4.32 5.16 -12.51
N THR A 52 -5.35 5.25 -11.66
CA THR A 52 -6.26 4.13 -11.42
C THR A 52 -7.40 4.09 -12.43
N ASP A 53 -8.07 2.94 -12.55
CA ASP A 53 -9.28 2.79 -13.38
C ASP A 53 -10.47 3.66 -12.92
N ALA A 54 -10.40 4.19 -11.69
CA ALA A 54 -11.41 5.04 -11.07
C ALA A 54 -11.16 6.54 -11.30
N GLY A 55 -10.16 6.90 -12.12
CA GLY A 55 -9.80 8.29 -12.38
C GLY A 55 -9.06 8.98 -11.24
N LEU A 56 -8.52 8.22 -10.29
CA LEU A 56 -7.66 8.74 -9.22
C LEU A 56 -6.21 8.68 -9.65
N THR A 57 -5.41 9.62 -9.15
CA THR A 57 -3.96 9.57 -9.26
C THR A 57 -3.37 9.30 -7.88
N ILE A 58 -2.52 8.29 -7.76
CA ILE A 58 -1.87 7.89 -6.51
C ILE A 58 -0.39 8.24 -6.62
N ALA A 59 0.10 9.04 -5.68
CA ALA A 59 1.53 9.25 -5.50
C ALA A 59 2.11 8.10 -4.67
N VAL A 60 3.10 7.40 -5.24
CA VAL A 60 3.74 6.26 -4.57
C VAL A 60 5.25 6.56 -4.49
N PRO A 61 5.81 6.76 -3.29
CA PRO A 61 7.19 7.22 -3.12
C PRO A 61 8.25 6.12 -3.29
N HIS A 62 7.84 4.88 -3.53
CA HIS A 62 8.71 3.74 -3.74
C HIS A 62 8.44 3.16 -5.12
N GLY A 63 9.48 3.04 -5.95
CA GLY A 63 9.33 2.59 -7.33
C GLY A 63 9.49 3.71 -8.34
#